data_AF-A0A954EJF4-F1
#
_entry.id   AF-A0A954EJF4-F1
#
_cell.length_a   1.000
_cell.length_b   1.000
_cell.length_c   1.000
_cell.angle_alpha   90.00
_cell.angle_beta   90.00
_cell.angle_gamma   90.00
#
_symmetry.space_group_name_H-M   'P 1'
#
loop_
_entity.id
_entity.type
_entity.pdbx_description
1 polymer ?
#
loop_
_entity_poly.entity_id
_entity_poly.type
_entity_poly.pdbx_seq_one_letter_code
_entity_poly.pdbx_strand_id
1 'polypeptide(L)'
;MTRAAFLASGLFLALSGAGLFFVDQITLTEKASSYEAEPIRWVTELGDDGRREFHRPEWMPFTFIGVGGVTMLYAVALPSK
;
A
#
# COMPACT_ATOMS: atom_id res chain seq x y z
N MET A 1 8.79 24.49 1.71
CA MET A 1 8.89 23.28 0.87
C MET A 1 8.49 22.01 1.61
N THR A 2 8.90 21.81 2.86
CA THR A 2 8.53 20.64 3.68
C THR A 2 7.02 20.44 3.83
N ARG A 3 6.24 21.50 4.09
CA ARG A 3 4.77 21.42 4.16
C ARG A 3 4.14 20.81 2.89
N ALA A 4 4.61 21.22 1.71
CA ALA A 4 4.12 20.69 0.44
C ALA A 4 4.50 19.20 0.26
N ALA A 5 5.68 18.79 0.74
CA ALA A 5 6.09 17.39 0.71
C ALA A 5 5.23 16.50 1.62
N PHE A 6 4.89 16.95 2.83
CA PHE A 6 3.99 16.24 3.73
C PHE A 6 2.56 16.17 3.18
N LEU A 7 2.09 17.23 2.55
CA LEU A 7 0.78 17.23 1.90
C LEU A 7 0.75 16.24 0.72
N ALA A 8 1.75 16.27 -0.15
CA ALA A 8 1.82 15.41 -1.33
C ALA A 8 1.97 13.93 -0.95
N SER A 9 2.86 13.61 0.00
CA SER A 9 3.05 12.24 0.49
C SER A 9 1.81 11.70 1.20
N GLY A 10 1.18 12.51 2.07
CA GLY A 10 -0.05 12.11 2.73
C GLY A 10 -1.22 11.92 1.76
N LEU A 11 -1.35 12.80 0.75
CA LEU A 11 -2.34 12.67 -0.31
C LEU A 11 -2.12 11.41 -1.15
N PHE A 12 -0.85 11.11 -1.50
CA PHE A 12 -0.50 9.89 -2.22
C PHE A 12 -0.93 8.64 -1.43
N LEU A 13 -0.58 8.55 -0.15
CA LEU A 13 -0.98 7.44 0.71
C LEU A 13 -2.50 7.29 0.82
N ALA A 14 -3.22 8.40 0.97
CA ALA A 14 -4.68 8.39 1.04
C ALA A 14 -5.31 7.89 -0.27
N LEU A 15 -4.80 8.32 -1.43
CA LEU A 15 -5.27 7.86 -2.74
C LEU A 15 -4.95 6.39 -2.98
N SER A 16 -3.76 5.92 -2.60
CA SER A 16 -3.41 4.50 -2.65
C SER A 16 -4.33 3.66 -1.75
N GLY A 17 -4.61 4.13 -0.54
CA GLY A 17 -5.57 3.50 0.37
C GLY A 17 -6.99 3.45 -0.20
N ALA A 18 -7.45 4.56 -0.79
CA ALA A 18 -8.75 4.61 -1.47
C ALA A 18 -8.84 3.62 -2.64
N GLY A 19 -7.77 3.48 -3.43
CA GLY A 19 -7.69 2.48 -4.50
C GLY A 19 -7.77 1.05 -3.97
N LEU A 20 -7.12 0.77 -2.84
CA LEU A 20 -7.14 -0.55 -2.20
C LEU A 20 -8.55 -0.97 -1.72
N PHE A 21 -9.50 -0.06 -1.50
CA PHE A 21 -10.89 -0.45 -1.21
C PHE A 21 -11.59 -1.16 -2.37
N PHE A 22 -11.11 -0.95 -3.61
CA PHE A 22 -11.69 -1.54 -4.81
C PHE A 22 -10.90 -2.75 -5.32
N VAL A 23 -9.77 -3.08 -4.69
CA VAL A 23 -8.89 -4.18 -5.08
C VAL A 23 -8.90 -5.23 -3.99
N ASP A 24 -9.58 -6.35 -4.21
CA ASP A 24 -9.61 -7.45 -3.24
C ASP A 24 -8.44 -8.42 -3.40
N GLN A 25 -7.96 -8.62 -4.62
CA GLN A 25 -6.91 -9.57 -4.92
C GLN A 25 -5.99 -9.07 -6.04
N ILE A 26 -4.69 -9.30 -5.85
CA ILE A 26 -3.65 -8.99 -6.84
C ILE A 26 -2.98 -10.31 -7.23
N THR A 27 -3.13 -10.72 -8.48
CA THR A 27 -2.47 -11.92 -9.01
C THR A 27 -1.21 -11.51 -9.76
N LEU A 28 -0.07 -12.12 -9.41
CA LEU A 28 1.18 -11.91 -10.14
C LEU A 28 1.13 -12.60 -11.50
N THR A 29 1.54 -11.87 -12.54
CA THR A 29 1.53 -12.37 -13.92
C THR A 29 2.45 -13.57 -14.13
N GLU A 30 3.61 -13.56 -13.47
CA GLU A 30 4.63 -14.60 -13.59
C GLU A 30 4.25 -15.84 -12.78
N LYS A 31 4.51 -17.01 -13.37
CA LYS A 31 4.25 -18.29 -12.73
C LYS A 31 5.33 -18.54 -11.67
N ALA A 32 4.94 -19.05 -10.50
CA ALA A 32 5.86 -19.18 -9.38
C ALA A 32 7.09 -20.01 -9.76
N SER A 33 8.28 -19.43 -9.59
CA SER A 33 9.55 -20.10 -9.89
C SER A 33 10.19 -20.63 -8.60
N SER A 34 11.02 -21.68 -8.71
CA SER A 34 11.72 -22.25 -7.55
C SER A 34 12.81 -21.32 -6.96
N TYR A 35 13.10 -20.19 -7.63
CA TYR A 35 14.09 -19.18 -7.24
C TYR A 35 13.46 -17.90 -6.68
N GLU A 36 12.21 -17.97 -6.21
CA GLU A 36 11.56 -16.82 -5.59
C GLU A 36 12.25 -16.38 -4.29
N ALA A 37 12.41 -15.07 -4.12
CA ALA A 37 12.90 -14.49 -2.88
C ALA A 37 11.95 -14.84 -1.72
N GLU A 38 12.51 -15.32 -0.60
CA GLU A 38 11.76 -15.64 0.62
C GLU A 38 10.71 -14.60 1.04
N PRO A 39 10.98 -13.27 1.04
CA PRO A 39 9.97 -12.31 1.50
C PRO A 39 8.68 -12.32 0.67
N ILE A 40 8.74 -12.67 -0.62
CA ILE A 40 7.56 -12.75 -1.48
C ILE A 40 6.68 -13.94 -1.08
N ARG A 41 7.32 -15.06 -0.72
CA ARG A 41 6.66 -16.29 -0.25
C ARG A 41 5.83 -16.12 1.01
N TRP A 42 6.24 -15.21 1.91
CA TRP A 42 5.58 -15.01 3.20
C TRP A 42 4.32 -14.17 3.08
N VAL A 43 4.24 -13.36 2.01
CA VAL A 43 3.20 -12.36 1.81
C VAL A 43 2.18 -12.80 0.76
N THR A 44 2.52 -13.82 -0.06
CA THR A 44 1.69 -14.29 -1.17
C THR A 44 1.40 -15.78 -1.08
N GLU A 45 0.14 -16.13 -1.34
CA GLU A 45 -0.31 -17.51 -1.42
C GLU A 45 -0.11 -18.04 -2.84
N LEU A 46 0.06 -19.35 -3.00
CA LEU A 46 0.17 -19.97 -4.32
C LEU A 46 -1.23 -20.41 -4.75
N GLY A 47 -1.79 -19.75 -5.76
CA GLY A 47 -3.07 -20.13 -6.34
C GLY A 47 -2.98 -21.40 -7.20
N ASP A 48 -4.13 -22.03 -7.47
CA ASP A 48 -4.23 -23.29 -8.22
C ASP A 48 -3.65 -23.20 -9.65
N ASP A 49 -3.63 -22.00 -10.25
CA ASP A 49 -3.02 -21.74 -11.56
C ASP A 49 -1.48 -21.72 -11.52
N GLY A 50 -0.87 -21.92 -10.35
CA GLY A 50 0.56 -21.82 -10.11
C GLY A 50 1.09 -20.38 -10.14
N ARG A 51 0.19 -19.39 -10.03
CA ARG A 51 0.52 -17.97 -9.88
C ARG A 51 0.42 -17.58 -8.42
N ARG A 52 1.22 -16.60 -8.02
CA ARG A 52 1.16 -16.03 -6.67
C ARG A 52 -0.01 -15.05 -6.57
N GLU A 53 -0.76 -15.19 -5.51
CA GLU A 53 -1.93 -14.38 -5.21
C GLU A 53 -1.66 -13.62 -3.92
N PHE A 54 -1.85 -12.31 -3.98
CA PHE A 54 -1.82 -11.44 -2.81
C PHE A 54 -3.25 -11.08 -2.45
N HIS A 55 -3.72 -11.64 -1.34
CA HIS A 55 -4.97 -11.21 -0.73
C HIS A 55 -4.73 -9.95 0.07
N ARG A 56 -5.48 -8.91 -0.26
CA ARG A 56 -5.39 -7.65 0.48
C ARG A 56 -5.82 -7.87 1.93
N PRO A 57 -4.99 -7.54 2.93
CA PRO A 57 -5.42 -7.55 4.31
C PRO A 57 -6.50 -6.50 4.57
N GLU A 58 -7.52 -6.84 5.35
CA GLU A 58 -8.66 -5.93 5.63
C GLU A 58 -8.22 -4.60 6.25
N TRP A 59 -7.18 -4.62 7.08
CA TRP A 59 -6.64 -3.43 7.73
C TRP A 59 -5.86 -2.50 6.79
N MET A 60 -5.39 -3.00 5.64
CA MET A 60 -4.42 -2.28 4.79
C MET A 60 -4.98 -0.95 4.23
N PRO A 61 -6.19 -0.88 3.63
CA PRO A 61 -6.74 0.40 3.17
C PRO A 61 -6.90 1.42 4.29
N PHE A 62 -7.37 0.98 5.46
CA PHE A 62 -7.59 1.86 6.62
C PHE A 62 -6.27 2.43 7.13
N THR A 63 -5.21 1.63 7.17
CA THR A 63 -3.87 2.12 7.55
C THR A 63 -3.32 3.14 6.57
N PHE A 64 -3.47 2.92 5.26
CA PHE A 64 -3.01 3.88 4.25
C PHE A 64 -3.76 5.22 4.32
N ILE A 65 -5.08 5.19 4.48
CA ILE A 65 -5.88 6.41 4.66
C ILE A 65 -5.53 7.10 5.99
N GLY A 66 -5.43 6.35 7.09
CA GLY A 66 -5.11 6.89 8.41
C GLY A 66 -3.73 7.56 8.45
N VAL A 67 -2.69 6.85 8.00
CA VAL A 67 -1.32 7.39 7.93
C VAL A 67 -1.25 8.56 6.95
N GLY A 68 -1.91 8.46 5.79
CA GLY A 68 -1.98 9.55 4.82
C GLY A 68 -2.61 10.81 5.41
N GLY A 69 -3.74 10.66 6.11
CA GLY A 69 -4.44 11.75 6.79
C GLY A 69 -3.58 12.41 7.87
N VAL A 70 -2.95 11.62 8.75
CA VAL A 70 -2.02 12.15 9.78
C VAL A 70 -0.84 12.88 9.14
N THR A 71 -0.29 12.34 8.05
CA THR A 71 0.83 12.96 7.32
C THR A 71 0.41 14.31 6.71
N MET A 72 -0.81 14.40 6.16
CA MET A 72 -1.35 15.68 5.68
C MET A 72 -1.57 16.68 6.82
N LEU A 73 -2.06 16.24 7.98
CA LEU A 73 -2.20 17.11 9.17
C LEU A 73 -0.86 17.68 9.62
N TYR A 74 0.23 16.92 9.51
CA TYR A 74 1.57 17.42 9.77
C TYR A 74 1.97 18.60 8.86
N ALA A 75 1.52 18.61 7.60
CA ALA A 75 1.74 19.76 6.72
C ALA A 75 1.08 21.04 7.28
N VAL A 76 -0.06 20.91 7.95
CA VAL A 76 -0.76 22.04 8.59
C VAL A 76 -0.07 22.44 9.90
N ALA A 77 0.28 21.45 10.73
CA ALA A 77 0.88 21.65 12.05
C ALA A 77 2.31 22.23 12.01
N LEU A 78 3.04 22.03 10.91
CA LEU A 78 4.38 22.58 10.76
C LEU A 78 4.34 24.12 10.73
N PRO A 79 5.10 24.79 11.61
CA PRO A 79 5.15 26.25 11.66
C PRO A 79 5.70 26.81 10.35
N SER A 80 5.12 27.92 9.89
CA SER A 80 5.53 28.56 8.63
C SER A 80 6.74 29.49 8.79
N LYS A 81 7.42 29.45 9.93
CA LYS A 81 8.44 30.42 10.33
C LYS A 81 9.62 29.72 10.97
#